data_AF-A0A8X7QCD6-F1
#
_entry.id   AF-A0A8X7QCD6-F1
#
_cell.length_a   1.000
_cell.length_b   1.000
_cell.length_c   1.000
_cell.angle_alpha   90.00
_cell.angle_beta   90.00
_cell.angle_gamma   90.00
#
_symmetry.space_group_name_H-M   'P 1'
#
loop_
_entity.id
_entity.type
_entity.pdbx_description
1 polymer ?
#
loop_
_entity_poly.entity_id
_entity_poly.type
_entity_poly.pdbx_seq_one_letter_code
_entity_poly.pdbx_strand_id
1 'polypeptide(L)'
;MSRVDLDEVNSTQRGKVHGPFFLENLVCQTNHMLTSRGVFLGSDPLKYAMPLLLLQMAAIIITSRILFRLLKPLKQGMISAQVLAGIILGPSLLGQSRSYMEMFLPISGKLTLQTVSNVGFFMHLFLLGLRIDASILRKAGSKALLIGIASYAFPFSLGNLTVLFLKTPTSSHQTLLTASPRRSPRRDDLVPSHHDRLSRAKHPQL
;
A
#
# COMPACT_ATOMS: atom_id res chain seq x y z
N MET A 1 -19.19 0.44 19.53
CA MET A 1 -18.90 1.07 18.23
C MET A 1 -17.54 0.62 17.67
N SER A 2 -17.15 -0.66 17.88
CA SER A 2 -15.74 -1.09 17.75
C SER A 2 -15.58 -2.57 17.34
N ARG A 3 -16.62 -3.18 16.77
CA ARG A 3 -16.57 -4.56 16.23
C ARG A 3 -17.06 -4.65 14.78
N VAL A 4 -17.98 -3.77 14.39
CA VAL A 4 -18.58 -3.77 13.05
C VAL A 4 -17.58 -3.40 11.94
N ASP A 5 -16.60 -2.52 12.22
CA ASP A 5 -15.59 -2.11 11.22
C ASP A 5 -14.52 -3.19 10.95
N LEU A 6 -14.19 -4.01 11.96
CA LEU A 6 -13.21 -5.09 11.84
C LEU A 6 -13.74 -6.26 11.00
N ASP A 7 -15.05 -6.51 11.02
CA ASP A 7 -15.67 -7.57 10.22
C ASP A 7 -15.93 -7.13 8.77
N GLU A 8 -16.19 -5.85 8.49
CA GLU A 8 -16.35 -5.36 7.11
C GLU A 8 -15.00 -5.37 6.32
N VAL A 9 -13.89 -5.09 7.01
CA VAL A 9 -12.52 -5.27 6.45
C VAL A 9 -12.18 -6.76 6.24
N ASN A 10 -12.75 -7.67 7.05
CA ASN A 10 -12.58 -9.11 6.90
C ASN A 10 -13.44 -9.70 5.76
N SER A 11 -14.56 -9.06 5.42
CA SER A 11 -15.47 -9.46 4.34
C SER A 11 -15.12 -8.90 2.95
N THR A 12 -14.07 -8.09 2.82
CA THR A 12 -13.47 -7.78 1.52
C THR A 12 -12.59 -8.96 1.07
N GLN A 13 -13.26 -10.08 0.77
CA GLN A 13 -12.78 -11.43 0.46
C GLN A 13 -11.28 -11.52 0.06
N ARG A 14 -10.37 -11.60 1.06
CA ARG A 14 -9.00 -12.06 0.83
C ARG A 14 -9.01 -13.55 0.53
N GLY A 15 -9.15 -13.89 -0.73
CA GLY A 15 -8.90 -15.24 -1.23
C GLY A 15 -7.44 -15.37 -1.68
N LYS A 16 -6.75 -16.42 -1.20
CA LYS A 16 -5.50 -16.87 -1.82
C LYS A 16 -5.85 -17.60 -3.10
N VAL A 17 -5.46 -17.06 -4.25
CA VAL A 17 -5.56 -17.77 -5.53
C VAL A 17 -4.19 -18.20 -6.01
N HIS A 18 -4.18 -19.32 -6.75
CA HIS A 18 -2.96 -19.83 -7.36
C HIS A 18 -2.76 -19.12 -8.70
N GLY A 19 -1.86 -18.14 -8.73
CA GLY A 19 -1.33 -17.58 -9.98
C GLY A 19 -0.21 -18.47 -10.53
N PRO A 20 0.16 -18.34 -11.82
CA PRO A 20 1.20 -19.16 -12.44
C PRO A 20 2.62 -18.90 -11.89
N PHE A 21 2.81 -17.89 -11.04
CA PHE A 21 4.13 -17.53 -10.47
C PHE A 21 4.14 -17.26 -8.95
N PHE A 22 3.01 -16.93 -8.29
CA PHE A 22 2.97 -16.63 -6.83
C PHE A 22 1.55 -16.74 -6.22
N LEU A 23 1.46 -16.80 -4.88
CA LEU A 23 0.18 -16.69 -4.15
C LEU A 23 -0.32 -15.25 -4.16
N GLU A 24 -1.35 -14.98 -4.95
CA GLU A 24 -1.95 -13.66 -5.04
C GLU A 24 -3.15 -13.54 -4.08
N ASN A 25 -3.27 -12.39 -3.43
CA ASN A 25 -4.44 -12.06 -2.61
C ASN A 25 -5.41 -11.25 -3.48
N LEU A 26 -6.60 -11.77 -3.78
CA LEU A 26 -7.67 -10.94 -4.33
C LEU A 26 -8.25 -10.08 -3.23
N VAL A 27 -8.59 -8.84 -3.58
CA VAL A 27 -9.38 -7.93 -2.75
C VAL A 27 -10.54 -7.46 -3.62
N CYS A 28 -11.76 -7.85 -3.25
CA CYS A 28 -12.97 -7.40 -3.95
C CYS A 28 -13.28 -5.95 -3.61
N GLN A 29 -12.78 -5.01 -4.41
CA GLN A 29 -13.09 -3.60 -4.22
C GLN A 29 -14.49 -3.28 -4.77
N THR A 30 -15.41 -2.89 -3.90
CA THR A 30 -16.71 -2.33 -4.29
C THR A 30 -16.49 -1.04 -5.08
N ASN A 31 -17.15 -0.92 -6.23
CA ASN A 31 -17.07 0.25 -7.10
C ASN A 31 -17.68 1.46 -6.39
N HIS A 32 -16.85 2.21 -5.67
CA HIS A 32 -17.28 3.45 -5.02
C HIS A 32 -17.68 4.47 -6.11
N MET A 33 -18.65 5.33 -5.78
CA MET A 33 -19.19 6.33 -6.71
C MET A 33 -18.12 7.36 -7.10
N LEU A 34 -17.93 7.58 -8.41
CA LEU A 34 -16.85 8.41 -8.95
C LEU A 34 -17.03 9.92 -8.69
N THR A 35 -18.26 10.44 -8.77
CA THR A 35 -18.54 11.87 -8.59
C THR A 35 -19.58 12.08 -7.49
N SER A 36 -19.29 13.00 -6.57
CA SER A 36 -20.25 13.44 -5.55
C SER A 36 -21.27 14.40 -6.19
N ARG A 37 -22.53 14.36 -5.73
CA ARG A 37 -23.56 15.33 -6.10
C ARG A 37 -23.39 16.70 -5.40
N GLY A 38 -22.29 16.89 -4.67
CA GLY A 38 -21.90 18.14 -4.01
C GLY A 38 -22.23 18.15 -2.52
N VAL A 39 -21.43 18.86 -1.73
CA VAL A 39 -21.60 18.96 -0.26
C VAL A 39 -22.91 19.66 0.11
N PHE A 40 -23.39 20.54 -0.77
CA PHE A 40 -24.64 21.29 -0.59
C PHE A 40 -25.91 20.41 -0.65
N LEU A 41 -25.81 19.19 -1.20
CA LEU A 41 -26.91 18.22 -1.21
C LEU A 41 -26.87 17.26 -0.01
N GLY A 42 -26.03 17.53 1.00
CA GLY A 42 -25.96 16.73 2.23
C GLY A 42 -25.26 15.37 2.06
N SER A 43 -24.53 15.17 0.96
CA SER A 43 -23.76 13.94 0.75
C SER A 43 -22.36 14.04 1.38
N ASP A 44 -21.97 13.03 2.15
CA ASP A 44 -20.62 12.94 2.72
C ASP A 44 -19.57 12.82 1.60
N PRO A 45 -18.70 13.82 1.40
CA PRO A 45 -17.72 13.81 0.31
C PRO A 45 -16.65 12.73 0.52
N LEU A 46 -16.46 12.25 1.74
CA LEU A 46 -15.48 11.22 2.09
C LEU A 46 -15.81 9.82 1.53
N LYS A 47 -17.06 9.61 1.05
CA LYS A 47 -17.51 8.34 0.46
C LYS A 47 -17.21 8.20 -1.04
N TYR A 48 -16.71 9.26 -1.69
CA TYR A 48 -16.44 9.30 -3.14
C TYR A 48 -14.92 9.40 -3.39
N ALA A 49 -14.34 8.70 -4.39
CA ALA A 49 -12.87 8.71 -4.53
C ALA A 49 -12.31 9.98 -5.13
N MET A 50 -13.03 10.71 -5.98
CA MET A 50 -12.50 11.95 -6.55
C MET A 50 -12.18 13.00 -5.47
N PRO A 51 -13.14 13.39 -4.58
CA PRO A 51 -12.83 14.32 -3.49
C PRO A 51 -11.84 13.73 -2.48
N LEU A 52 -11.90 12.42 -2.22
CA LEU A 52 -10.97 11.74 -1.32
C LEU A 52 -9.53 11.75 -1.86
N LEU A 53 -9.34 11.49 -3.15
CA LEU A 53 -8.04 11.54 -3.82
C LEU A 53 -7.49 12.97 -3.85
N LEU A 54 -8.35 13.96 -4.13
CA LEU A 54 -7.95 15.36 -4.09
C LEU A 54 -7.48 15.77 -2.70
N LEU A 55 -8.18 15.33 -1.65
CA LEU A 55 -7.79 15.55 -0.25
C LEU A 55 -6.44 14.90 0.06
N GLN A 56 -6.22 13.65 -0.36
CA GLN A 56 -4.96 12.94 -0.18
C GLN A 56 -3.80 13.65 -0.87
N MET A 57 -3.97 14.06 -2.13
CA MET A 57 -2.97 14.80 -2.88
C MET A 57 -2.67 16.17 -2.27
N ALA A 58 -3.70 16.89 -1.81
CA ALA A 58 -3.54 18.16 -1.11
C ALA A 58 -2.73 17.99 0.19
N ALA A 59 -3.04 16.97 1.00
CA ALA A 59 -2.31 16.68 2.23
C ALA A 59 -0.83 16.35 1.97
N ILE A 60 -0.54 15.56 0.92
CA ILE A 60 0.84 15.25 0.49
C ILE A 60 1.58 16.52 0.08
N ILE A 61 0.97 17.38 -0.74
CA ILE A 61 1.58 18.63 -1.21
C ILE A 61 1.83 19.58 -0.04
N ILE A 62 0.83 19.78 0.83
CA ILE A 62 0.95 20.67 1.99
C ILE A 62 2.08 20.20 2.91
N THR A 63 2.10 18.92 3.25
CA THR A 63 3.14 18.40 4.15
C THR A 63 4.51 18.47 3.51
N SER A 64 4.63 18.14 2.23
CA SER A 64 5.89 18.28 1.48
C SER A 64 6.38 19.72 1.45
N ARG A 65 5.49 20.71 1.31
CA ARG A 65 5.84 22.13 1.34
C ARG A 65 6.25 22.62 2.72
N ILE A 66 5.58 22.17 3.77
CA ILE A 66 5.96 22.46 5.16
C ILE A 66 7.36 21.90 5.45
N LEU A 67 7.59 20.63 5.10
CA LEU A 67 8.88 19.99 5.32
C LEU A 67 9.98 20.64 4.47
N PHE A 68 9.70 20.98 3.22
CA PHE A 68 10.66 21.74 2.39
C PHE A 68 11.02 23.09 3.00
N ARG A 69 10.06 23.83 3.58
CA ARG A 69 10.35 25.09 4.29
C ARG A 69 11.22 24.87 5.53
N LEU A 70 10.99 23.79 6.26
CA LEU A 70 11.78 23.43 7.44
C LEU A 70 13.19 22.95 7.08
N LEU A 71 13.35 22.27 5.95
CA LEU A 71 14.63 21.76 5.43
C LEU A 71 15.39 22.77 4.57
N LYS A 72 14.76 23.88 4.18
CA LYS A 72 15.40 24.99 3.46
C LYS A 72 16.72 25.47 4.07
N PRO A 73 16.87 25.63 5.41
CA PRO A 73 18.16 25.98 6.01
C PRO A 73 19.28 24.93 5.78
N LEU A 74 18.93 23.68 5.47
CA LEU A 74 19.88 22.59 5.23
C LEU A 74 20.37 22.49 3.78
N LYS A 75 19.99 23.41 2.88
CA LYS A 75 20.35 23.39 1.44
C LYS A 75 20.00 22.07 0.72
N GLN A 76 19.02 21.33 1.20
CA GLN A 76 18.60 20.06 0.59
C GLN A 76 17.76 20.27 -0.68
N GLY A 77 17.88 19.32 -1.61
CA GLY A 77 17.11 19.32 -2.86
C GLY A 77 15.61 19.11 -2.62
N MET A 78 14.78 19.66 -3.51
CA MET A 78 13.32 19.51 -3.43
C MET A 78 12.88 18.03 -3.43
N ILE A 79 13.60 17.18 -4.16
CA ILE A 79 13.29 15.74 -4.26
C ILE A 79 13.52 15.03 -2.93
N SER A 80 14.61 15.33 -2.20
CA SER A 80 14.88 14.67 -0.92
C SER A 80 13.84 15.05 0.15
N ALA A 81 13.37 16.29 0.15
CA ALA A 81 12.30 16.72 1.05
C ALA A 81 10.97 16.00 0.76
N GLN A 82 10.64 15.74 -0.51
CA GLN A 82 9.45 14.99 -0.87
C GLN A 82 9.51 13.53 -0.41
N VAL A 83 10.67 12.87 -0.58
CA VAL A 83 10.87 11.49 -0.11
C VAL A 83 10.74 11.41 1.42
N LEU A 84 11.35 12.35 2.15
CA LEU A 84 11.22 12.44 3.61
C LEU A 84 9.77 12.68 4.03
N ALA A 85 9.04 13.58 3.36
CA ALA A 85 7.64 13.82 3.63
C ALA A 85 6.79 12.55 3.42
N GLY A 86 7.10 11.76 2.39
CA GLY A 86 6.48 10.46 2.14
C GLY A 86 6.76 9.44 3.26
N ILE A 87 7.98 9.39 3.79
CA ILE A 87 8.32 8.52 4.93
C ILE A 87 7.56 8.95 6.20
N ILE A 88 7.43 10.26 6.42
CA ILE A 88 6.69 10.83 7.57
C ILE A 88 5.19 10.55 7.45
N LEU A 89 4.60 10.74 6.27
CA LEU A 89 3.19 10.43 6.00
C LEU A 89 2.91 8.94 5.94
N GLY A 90 3.94 8.15 5.65
CA GLY A 90 3.87 6.70 5.64
C GLY A 90 3.57 6.14 7.04
N PRO A 91 3.25 4.84 7.11
CA PRO A 91 3.00 4.15 8.38
C PRO A 91 4.20 4.21 9.36
N SER A 92 5.38 4.63 8.89
CA SER A 92 6.60 4.71 9.69
C SER A 92 6.55 5.76 10.81
N LEU A 93 5.79 6.85 10.65
CA LEU A 93 5.65 7.89 11.69
C LEU A 93 4.19 8.08 12.13
N LEU A 94 3.23 8.02 11.21
CA LEU A 94 1.79 8.08 11.55
C LEU A 94 1.20 6.73 12.00
N GLY A 95 1.95 5.63 11.89
CA GLY A 95 1.47 4.29 12.26
C GLY A 95 1.36 4.03 13.77
N GLN A 96 1.78 4.98 14.61
CA GLN A 96 1.64 4.84 16.07
C GLN A 96 0.18 4.94 16.53
N SER A 97 -0.72 5.48 15.69
CA SER A 97 -2.14 5.60 15.97
C SER A 97 -2.99 5.12 14.77
N ARG A 98 -3.53 3.90 14.87
CA ARG A 98 -4.32 3.26 13.79
C ARG A 98 -5.49 4.13 13.29
N SER A 99 -6.13 4.90 14.18
CA SER A 99 -7.23 5.80 13.79
C SER A 99 -6.84 6.90 12.82
N TYR A 100 -5.60 7.40 12.87
CA TYR A 100 -5.18 8.48 11.98
C TYR A 100 -4.90 7.95 10.58
N MET A 101 -4.34 6.74 10.46
CA MET A 101 -4.12 6.12 9.15
C MET A 101 -5.42 5.85 8.39
N GLU A 102 -6.44 5.32 9.06
CA GLU A 102 -7.72 5.03 8.40
C GLU A 102 -8.51 6.30 8.05
N MET A 103 -8.31 7.37 8.81
CA MET A 103 -8.94 8.67 8.54
C MET A 103 -8.27 9.42 7.37
N PHE A 104 -6.93 9.34 7.25
CA PHE A 104 -6.19 10.02 6.18
C PHE A 104 -6.08 9.19 4.87
N LEU A 105 -5.96 7.86 4.97
CA LEU A 105 -5.86 6.95 3.82
C LEU A 105 -6.79 5.74 3.97
N PRO A 106 -8.10 5.90 3.71
CA PRO A 106 -8.99 4.76 3.57
C PRO A 106 -8.54 3.85 2.40
N ILE A 107 -8.85 2.55 2.52
CA ILE A 107 -8.38 1.49 1.63
C ILE A 107 -8.70 1.77 0.16
N SER A 108 -9.90 2.32 -0.11
CA SER A 108 -10.35 2.67 -1.46
C SER A 108 -9.50 3.75 -2.13
N GLY A 109 -9.11 4.80 -1.39
CA GLY A 109 -8.28 5.88 -1.93
C GLY A 109 -6.84 5.44 -2.18
N LYS A 110 -6.29 4.55 -1.33
CA LYS A 110 -4.94 4.01 -1.49
C LYS A 110 -4.75 3.29 -2.83
N LEU A 111 -5.74 2.51 -3.27
CA LEU A 111 -5.66 1.79 -4.55
C LEU A 111 -5.69 2.75 -5.75
N THR A 112 -6.55 3.77 -5.73
CA THR A 112 -6.57 4.80 -6.78
C THR A 112 -5.28 5.62 -6.80
N LEU A 113 -4.78 6.01 -5.63
CA LEU A 113 -3.53 6.75 -5.48
C LEU A 113 -2.33 5.95 -6.03
N GLN A 114 -2.30 4.64 -5.82
CA GLN A 114 -1.26 3.76 -6.36
C GLN A 114 -1.24 3.76 -7.89
N THR A 115 -2.42 3.68 -8.53
CA THR A 115 -2.53 3.76 -9.99
C THR A 115 -2.06 5.11 -10.52
N VAL A 116 -2.51 6.20 -9.91
CA VAL A 116 -2.10 7.57 -10.29
C VAL A 116 -0.60 7.76 -10.07
N SER A 117 -0.04 7.25 -8.97
CA SER A 117 1.38 7.28 -8.68
C SER A 117 2.21 6.56 -9.73
N ASN A 118 1.77 5.37 -10.18
CA ASN A 118 2.48 4.62 -11.22
C ASN A 118 2.49 5.40 -12.55
N VAL A 119 1.34 5.94 -12.96
CA VAL A 119 1.25 6.76 -14.18
C VAL A 119 2.10 8.02 -14.05
N GLY A 120 2.01 8.73 -12.92
CA GLY A 120 2.80 9.93 -12.66
C GLY A 120 4.31 9.66 -12.64
N PHE A 121 4.74 8.53 -12.07
CA PHE A 121 6.14 8.10 -12.08
C PHE A 121 6.64 7.81 -13.49
N PHE A 122 5.87 7.10 -14.31
CA PHE A 122 6.24 6.86 -15.71
C PHE A 122 6.30 8.15 -16.52
N MET A 123 5.34 9.06 -16.33
CA MET A 123 5.38 10.39 -16.96
C MET A 123 6.60 11.20 -16.50
N HIS A 124 6.97 11.11 -15.22
CA HIS A 124 8.17 11.74 -14.69
C HIS A 124 9.45 11.19 -15.32
N LEU A 125 9.57 9.86 -15.43
CA LEU A 125 10.70 9.21 -16.09
C LEU A 125 10.80 9.59 -17.58
N PHE A 126 9.66 9.67 -18.27
CA PHE A 126 9.62 10.13 -19.66
C PHE A 126 10.12 11.57 -19.80
N LEU A 127 9.64 12.48 -18.95
CA LEU A 127 10.05 13.88 -18.96
C LEU A 127 11.53 14.05 -18.58
N LEU A 128 12.02 13.21 -17.67
CA LEU A 128 13.44 13.14 -17.33
C LEU A 128 14.26 12.68 -18.54
N GLY A 129 13.79 11.64 -19.25
CA GLY A 129 14.37 11.17 -20.51
C GLY A 129 14.47 12.27 -21.57
N LEU A 130 13.39 13.05 -21.77
CA LEU A 130 13.37 14.17 -22.71
C LEU A 130 14.31 15.31 -22.34
N ARG A 131 14.63 15.48 -21.05
CA ARG A 131 15.58 16.50 -20.57
C ARG A 131 17.04 16.08 -20.67
N ILE A 132 17.30 14.77 -20.76
CA ILE A 132 18.67 14.26 -20.84
C ILE A 132 19.21 14.55 -22.24
N ASP A 133 20.28 15.34 -22.30
CA ASP A 133 20.97 15.63 -23.54
C ASP A 133 21.79 14.41 -24.00
N ALA A 134 21.32 13.78 -25.07
CA ALA A 134 21.98 12.62 -25.69
C ALA A 134 23.40 12.94 -26.18
N SER A 135 23.71 14.20 -26.48
CA SER A 135 25.06 14.61 -26.91
C SER A 135 26.08 14.46 -25.79
N ILE A 136 25.70 14.79 -24.55
CA ILE A 136 26.53 14.61 -23.35
C ILE A 136 26.77 13.12 -23.11
N LEU A 137 25.73 12.29 -23.25
CA LEU A 137 25.84 10.85 -23.10
C LEU A 137 26.78 10.24 -24.14
N ARG A 138 26.67 10.68 -25.40
CA ARG A 138 27.54 10.21 -26.49
C ARG A 138 29.00 10.64 -26.30
N LYS A 139 29.24 11.86 -25.79
CA LYS A 139 30.57 12.39 -25.50
C LYS A 139 31.24 11.70 -24.30
N ALA A 140 30.46 11.22 -23.34
CA ALA A 140 30.96 10.51 -22.17
C ALA A 140 31.63 9.16 -22.53
N GLY A 141 31.25 8.57 -23.68
CA GLY A 141 31.87 7.36 -24.23
C GLY A 141 31.59 6.08 -23.43
N SER A 142 32.08 4.94 -23.93
CA SER A 142 31.80 3.61 -23.35
C SER A 142 32.33 3.44 -21.92
N LYS A 143 33.36 4.21 -21.53
CA LYS A 143 33.92 4.16 -20.17
C LYS A 143 32.96 4.73 -19.13
N ALA A 144 32.31 5.86 -19.42
CA ALA A 144 31.31 6.43 -18.53
C ALA A 144 30.07 5.55 -18.42
N LEU A 145 29.65 4.92 -19.53
CA LEU A 145 28.57 3.94 -19.53
C LEU A 145 28.90 2.74 -18.63
N LEU A 146 30.13 2.22 -18.71
CA LEU A 146 30.57 1.12 -17.86
C LEU A 146 30.53 1.50 -16.37
N ILE A 147 30.98 2.71 -16.03
CA ILE A 147 30.91 3.22 -14.64
C ILE A 147 29.45 3.34 -14.17
N GLY A 148 28.55 3.81 -15.03
CA GLY A 148 27.12 3.89 -14.73
C GLY A 148 26.48 2.52 -14.48
N ILE A 149 26.73 1.56 -15.38
CA ILE A 149 26.22 0.19 -15.25
C ILE A 149 26.83 -0.48 -14.01
N ALA A 150 28.12 -0.30 -13.77
CA ALA A 150 28.78 -0.81 -12.56
C ALA A 150 28.17 -0.21 -11.29
N SER A 151 27.81 1.07 -11.30
CA SER A 151 27.18 1.75 -10.15
C SER A 151 25.77 1.23 -9.84
N TYR A 152 25.05 0.70 -10.83
CA TYR A 152 23.76 0.03 -10.62
C TYR A 152 23.95 -1.45 -10.22
N ALA A 153 24.85 -2.16 -10.91
CA ALA A 153 25.15 -3.56 -10.65
C ALA A 153 25.74 -3.78 -9.25
N PHE A 154 26.60 -2.88 -8.79
CA PHE A 154 27.29 -3.00 -7.51
C PHE A 154 26.35 -3.07 -6.29
N PRO A 155 25.46 -2.09 -6.02
CA PRO A 155 24.52 -2.18 -4.90
C PRO A 155 23.51 -3.32 -5.10
N PHE A 156 23.14 -3.66 -6.34
CA PHE A 156 22.27 -4.80 -6.62
C PHE A 156 22.91 -6.12 -6.22
N SER A 157 24.15 -6.37 -6.63
CA SER A 157 24.92 -7.54 -6.24
C SER A 157 25.14 -7.58 -4.74
N LEU A 158 25.48 -6.46 -4.11
CA LEU A 158 25.67 -6.39 -2.65
C LEU A 158 24.38 -6.72 -1.90
N GLY A 159 23.22 -6.21 -2.33
CA GLY A 159 21.93 -6.52 -1.72
C GLY A 159 21.56 -8.01 -1.83
N ASN A 160 21.73 -8.61 -3.02
CA ASN A 160 21.50 -10.05 -3.21
C ASN A 160 22.47 -10.90 -2.38
N LEU A 161 23.74 -10.47 -2.32
CA LEU A 161 24.77 -11.12 -1.53
C LEU A 161 24.46 -11.07 -0.04
N THR A 162 24.00 -9.92 0.49
CA THR A 162 23.56 -9.81 1.89
C THR A 162 22.38 -10.75 2.20
N VAL A 163 21.39 -10.85 1.32
CA VAL A 163 20.26 -11.78 1.50
C VAL A 163 20.75 -13.24 1.51
N LEU A 164 21.68 -13.61 0.63
CA LEU A 164 22.28 -14.94 0.61
C LEU A 164 23.11 -15.21 1.86
N PHE A 165 23.91 -14.24 2.32
CA PHE A 165 24.68 -14.35 3.57
C PHE A 165 23.78 -14.52 4.80
N LEU A 166 22.67 -13.79 4.87
CA LEU A 166 21.68 -13.94 5.93
C LEU A 166 20.95 -15.29 5.85
N LYS A 167 20.88 -15.88 4.66
CA LYS A 167 20.26 -17.19 4.41
C LYS A 167 21.23 -18.37 4.58
N THR A 168 22.54 -18.14 4.48
CA THR A 168 23.58 -19.12 4.85
C THR A 168 23.66 -19.29 6.37
N PRO A 169 24.07 -20.45 6.88
CA PRO A 169 23.31 -21.20 7.87
C PRO A 169 23.40 -20.62 9.28
N THR A 170 22.39 -19.83 9.67
CA THR A 170 21.87 -19.83 11.05
C THR A 170 20.77 -20.90 11.21
N SER A 171 20.89 -22.01 10.47
CA SER A 171 19.96 -23.15 10.48
C SER A 171 20.25 -24.16 11.60
N SER A 172 21.05 -23.81 12.61
CA SER A 172 21.33 -24.66 13.77
C SER A 172 20.61 -24.23 15.05
N HIS A 173 19.97 -23.05 15.11
CA HIS A 173 19.27 -22.59 16.33
C HIS A 173 17.75 -22.41 16.19
N GLN A 174 17.18 -22.60 15.00
CA GLN A 174 15.73 -22.46 14.78
C GLN A 174 14.95 -23.78 14.65
N THR A 175 15.65 -24.92 14.59
CA THR A 175 15.03 -26.26 14.60
C THR A 175 14.50 -26.66 15.98
N LEU A 176 14.90 -25.98 17.07
CA LEU A 176 14.35 -26.24 18.42
C LEU A 176 13.15 -25.35 18.82
N LEU A 177 12.84 -24.28 18.09
CA LEU A 177 11.65 -23.44 18.38
C LEU A 177 10.44 -23.77 17.48
N THR A 178 10.61 -24.62 16.46
CA THR A 178 9.50 -25.13 15.63
C THR A 178 8.88 -26.43 16.17
N ALA A 179 9.42 -27.01 17.24
CA ALA A 179 8.86 -28.17 17.94
C ALA A 179 8.05 -27.80 19.20
N SER A 180 7.55 -26.56 19.32
CA SER A 180 6.59 -26.20 20.37
C SER A 180 5.16 -26.37 19.84
N PRO A 181 4.36 -27.32 20.35
CA PRO A 181 2.98 -27.49 19.93
C PRO A 181 2.18 -26.29 20.45
N ARG A 182 1.79 -25.36 19.55
CA ARG A 182 0.74 -24.40 19.88
C ARG A 182 -0.58 -25.16 20.02
N ARG A 183 -0.83 -25.53 21.28
CA ARG A 183 -2.11 -25.75 21.94
C ARG A 183 -3.29 -25.19 21.14
N SER A 184 -4.05 -26.11 20.56
CA SER A 184 -5.47 -25.94 20.26
C SER A 184 -6.20 -25.40 21.50
N PRO A 185 -7.04 -24.36 21.37
CA PRO A 185 -8.26 -24.25 22.15
C PRO A 185 -9.40 -24.80 21.29
N ARG A 186 -9.98 -25.90 21.80
CA ARG A 186 -11.32 -26.37 21.44
C ARG A 186 -12.34 -25.23 21.58
N ARG A 187 -13.35 -25.31 20.69
CA ARG A 187 -14.78 -25.02 20.89
C ARG A 187 -15.12 -24.16 22.11
N ASP A 188 -15.70 -22.99 21.84
CA ASP A 188 -17.08 -22.68 22.21
C ASP A 188 -17.47 -21.41 21.46
N ASP A 189 -18.27 -21.55 20.41
CA ASP A 189 -19.28 -20.57 19.99
C ASP A 189 -20.20 -21.26 18.97
N LEU A 190 -21.18 -21.92 19.55
CA LEU A 190 -22.38 -22.42 18.92
C LEU A 190 -23.23 -21.21 18.51
N VAL A 191 -23.19 -20.82 17.24
CA VAL A 191 -24.23 -19.94 16.65
C VAL A 191 -24.94 -20.73 15.54
N PRO A 192 -26.23 -21.05 15.68
CA PRO A 192 -26.96 -21.84 14.70
C PRO A 192 -27.15 -21.08 13.39
N SER A 193 -26.82 -21.72 12.27
CA SER A 193 -27.23 -21.29 10.92
C SER A 193 -28.75 -21.16 10.86
N HIS A 194 -29.22 -19.92 10.83
CA HIS A 194 -30.62 -19.55 10.75
C HIS A 194 -31.11 -19.54 9.29
N HIS A 195 -30.90 -20.64 8.56
CA HIS A 195 -31.28 -20.74 7.14
C HIS A 195 -32.18 -21.92 6.74
N ASP A 196 -32.69 -22.71 7.70
CA ASP A 196 -33.54 -23.88 7.42
C ASP A 196 -34.91 -23.89 8.13
N ARG A 197 -35.45 -22.74 8.54
CA ARG A 197 -36.82 -22.62 9.08
C ARG A 197 -37.77 -21.80 8.21
N LEU A 198 -37.78 -22.02 6.90
CA LEU A 198 -38.84 -21.48 6.04
C LEU A 198 -39.36 -22.45 4.97
N SER A 199 -39.30 -23.77 5.22
CA SER A 199 -39.92 -24.79 4.36
C SER A 199 -40.85 -25.78 5.08
N ARG A 200 -41.27 -25.52 6.33
CA ARG A 200 -42.16 -26.43 7.09
C ARG A 200 -43.43 -25.79 7.68
N ALA A 201 -43.91 -24.68 7.11
CA ALA A 201 -45.17 -24.07 7.52
C ALA A 201 -46.07 -23.79 6.30
N LYS A 202 -46.47 -24.84 5.60
CA LYS A 202 -47.61 -24.77 4.67
C LYS A 202 -48.37 -26.09 4.65
N HIS A 203 -49.03 -26.38 5.76
CA HIS A 203 -50.25 -27.18 5.82
C HIS A 203 -51.06 -26.72 7.03
N PRO A 204 -52.07 -25.85 6.85
CA PRO A 204 -53.15 -25.72 7.80
C PRO A 204 -54.18 -26.83 7.53
N GLN A 205 -54.56 -27.51 8.60
CA GLN A 205 -55.78 -28.30 8.72
C GLN A 205 -57.01 -27.40 8.53
N LEU A 206 -57.92 -27.79 7.63
CA LEU A 206 -59.36 -27.81 7.89
C LEU A 206 -59.99 -28.88 6.99
#